data_AF-A0A850CCG0-F1
#
_entry.id   AF-A0A850CCG0-F1
#
_cell.length_a   1.000
_cell.length_b   1.000
_cell.length_c   1.000
_cell.angle_alpha   90.00
_cell.angle_beta   90.00
_cell.angle_gamma   90.00
#
_symmetry.space_group_name_H-M   'P 1'
#
loop_
_entity.id
_entity.type
_entity.pdbx_description
1 polymer ?
#
loop_
_entity_poly.entity_id
_entity_poly.type
_entity_poly.pdbx_seq_one_letter_code
_entity_poly.pdbx_strand_id
1 'polypeptide(L)'
;GELGYVPVFPDRTGPDDPTYQDWIGAPAVHALGREHGVAGADAAAVMTAAVKMGAQAFMDAYAKRVAGALHLLTCLFDPPSLVLGGEIARAGGETFVESVRRANASLAERILPSAVYGDAVAIGVLDLAYADLKGRVLDAALPEAQ
;
A
#
# COMPACT_ATOMS: atom_id res chain seq x y z
N GLY A 1 -11.63 5.73 -2.80
CA GLY A 1 -10.59 6.72 -2.49
C GLY A 1 -9.53 6.58 -3.55
N GLU A 2 -9.16 7.67 -4.22
CA GLU A 2 -8.39 7.64 -5.49
C GLU A 2 -6.99 8.25 -5.33
N LEU A 3 -6.35 8.06 -4.17
CA LEU A 3 -5.06 8.68 -3.85
C LEU A 3 -3.93 8.30 -4.82
N GLY A 4 -4.07 7.17 -5.51
CA GLY A 4 -3.14 6.77 -6.58
C GLY A 4 -3.08 7.79 -7.73
N TYR A 5 -4.14 8.57 -7.96
CA TYR A 5 -4.21 9.56 -9.04
C TYR A 5 -3.74 10.95 -8.63
N VAL A 6 -3.26 11.13 -7.40
CA VAL A 6 -2.68 12.41 -6.97
C VAL A 6 -1.35 12.62 -7.72
N PRO A 7 -1.10 13.83 -8.28
CA PRO A 7 0.18 14.15 -8.88
C PRO A 7 1.34 14.02 -7.89
N VAL A 8 2.45 13.45 -8.32
CA VAL A 8 3.66 13.31 -7.49
C VAL A 8 4.35 14.67 -7.32
N PHE A 9 4.28 15.49 -8.35
CA PHE A 9 4.85 16.84 -8.39
C PHE A 9 3.70 17.85 -8.37
N PRO A 10 3.48 18.56 -7.25
CA PRO A 10 2.29 19.41 -7.09
C PRO A 10 2.28 20.63 -8.02
N ASP A 11 3.43 21.00 -8.57
CA ASP A 11 3.60 22.04 -9.58
C ASP A 11 3.36 21.55 -11.02
N ARG A 12 3.09 20.25 -11.20
CA ARG A 12 2.90 19.59 -12.48
C ARG A 12 1.62 18.76 -12.47
N THR A 13 0.52 19.37 -12.91
CA THR A 13 -0.83 18.80 -12.87
C THR A 13 -1.44 18.60 -14.26
N GLY A 14 -0.62 18.56 -15.29
CA GLY A 14 -1.06 18.24 -16.66
C GLY A 14 -1.55 16.79 -16.77
N PRO A 15 -2.34 16.48 -17.81
CA PRO A 15 -2.90 15.14 -18.01
C PRO A 15 -1.85 14.04 -18.18
N ASP A 16 -0.62 14.41 -18.58
CA ASP A 16 0.50 13.49 -18.78
C ASP A 16 1.50 13.49 -17.60
N ASP A 17 1.23 14.27 -16.53
CA ASP A 17 2.12 14.33 -15.39
C ASP A 17 1.96 13.09 -14.48
N PRO A 18 3.06 12.57 -13.91
CA PRO A 18 3.04 11.30 -13.21
C PRO A 18 2.25 11.38 -11.92
N THR A 19 1.38 10.39 -11.73
CA THR A 19 0.62 10.18 -10.51
C THR A 19 1.35 9.22 -9.56
N TYR A 20 0.89 9.12 -8.32
CA TYR A 20 1.44 8.12 -7.39
C TYR A 20 1.29 6.69 -7.93
N GLN A 21 0.23 6.39 -8.68
CA GLN A 21 0.03 5.10 -9.35
C GLN A 21 1.16 4.82 -10.36
N ASP A 22 1.60 5.83 -11.11
CA ASP A 22 2.72 5.70 -12.03
C ASP A 22 4.06 5.58 -11.29
N TRP A 23 4.16 6.18 -10.10
CA TRP A 23 5.39 6.29 -9.31
C TRP A 23 5.71 5.05 -8.48
N ILE A 24 4.68 4.42 -7.89
CA ILE A 24 4.82 3.26 -7.00
C ILE A 24 4.13 2.00 -7.55
N GLY A 25 3.34 2.11 -8.62
CA GLY A 25 2.65 0.97 -9.21
C GLY A 25 3.57 -0.04 -9.89
N ALA A 26 2.97 -1.11 -10.42
CA ALA A 26 3.70 -2.22 -11.02
C ALA A 26 4.70 -1.81 -12.13
N PRO A 27 4.36 -0.88 -13.06
CA PRO A 27 5.32 -0.43 -14.07
C PRO A 27 6.58 0.21 -13.49
N ALA A 28 6.43 1.04 -12.45
CA ALA A 28 7.55 1.66 -11.75
C ALA A 28 8.44 0.64 -11.05
N VAL A 29 7.85 -0.39 -10.43
CA VAL A 29 8.61 -1.49 -9.81
C VAL A 29 9.45 -2.23 -10.85
N HIS A 30 8.90 -2.53 -12.03
CA HIS A 30 9.67 -3.15 -13.10
C HIS A 30 10.80 -2.25 -13.62
N ALA A 31 10.53 -0.96 -13.82
CA ALA A 31 11.54 -0.01 -14.27
C ALA A 31 12.70 0.10 -13.27
N LEU A 32 12.38 0.31 -11.99
CA LEU A 32 13.36 0.39 -10.93
C LEU A 32 14.08 -0.94 -10.72
N GLY A 33 13.40 -2.07 -10.86
CA GLY A 33 14.01 -3.40 -10.82
C GLY A 33 15.12 -3.54 -11.85
N ARG A 34 14.86 -3.15 -13.11
CA ARG A 34 15.86 -3.20 -14.19
C ARG A 34 17.08 -2.32 -13.89
N GLU A 35 16.87 -1.12 -13.37
CA GLU A 35 17.96 -0.20 -12.97
C GLU A 35 18.89 -0.81 -11.91
N HIS A 36 18.36 -1.71 -11.07
CA HIS A 36 19.09 -2.39 -10.01
C HIS A 36 19.41 -3.87 -10.32
N GLY A 37 19.22 -4.32 -11.55
CA GLY A 37 19.52 -5.70 -11.96
C GLY A 37 18.59 -6.77 -11.37
N VAL A 38 17.39 -6.39 -10.95
CA VAL A 38 16.35 -7.31 -10.43
C VAL A 38 15.22 -7.45 -11.46
N ALA A 39 14.86 -8.69 -11.77
CA ALA A 39 13.79 -8.99 -12.73
C ALA A 39 12.79 -10.01 -12.16
N GLY A 40 11.58 -10.00 -12.71
CA GLY A 40 10.48 -10.88 -12.33
C GLY A 40 9.35 -10.80 -13.35
N ALA A 41 8.46 -11.81 -13.35
CA ALA A 41 7.34 -11.90 -14.29
C ALA A 41 6.29 -10.78 -14.07
N ASP A 42 6.15 -10.33 -12.84
CA ASP A 42 5.32 -9.20 -12.41
C ASP A 42 6.02 -8.43 -11.27
N ALA A 43 5.42 -7.35 -10.79
CA ALA A 43 6.01 -6.50 -9.76
C ALA A 43 6.20 -7.21 -8.41
N ALA A 44 5.31 -8.14 -8.05
CA ALA A 44 5.45 -8.94 -6.84
C ALA A 44 6.62 -9.95 -6.98
N ALA A 45 6.80 -10.52 -8.16
CA ALA A 45 7.93 -11.38 -8.49
C ALA A 45 9.25 -10.61 -8.47
N VAL A 46 9.28 -9.36 -8.98
CA VAL A 46 10.47 -8.47 -8.87
C VAL A 46 10.81 -8.23 -7.39
N MET A 47 9.84 -7.87 -6.56
CA MET A 47 10.08 -7.66 -5.13
C MET A 47 10.54 -8.95 -4.43
N THR A 48 9.93 -10.09 -4.76
CA THR A 48 10.36 -11.39 -4.23
C THR A 48 11.80 -11.71 -4.61
N ALA A 49 12.18 -11.44 -5.86
CA ALA A 49 13.55 -11.63 -6.34
C ALA A 49 14.51 -10.69 -5.60
N ALA A 50 14.14 -9.42 -5.41
CA ALA A 50 14.94 -8.46 -4.65
C ALA A 50 15.23 -8.94 -3.22
N VAL A 51 14.21 -9.43 -2.51
CA VAL A 51 14.38 -9.97 -1.16
C VAL A 51 15.31 -11.18 -1.16
N LYS A 52 15.10 -12.14 -2.08
CA LYS A 52 15.95 -13.35 -2.19
C LYS A 52 17.41 -13.02 -2.50
N MET A 53 17.65 -12.01 -3.34
CA MET A 53 18.98 -11.58 -3.74
C MET A 53 19.66 -10.66 -2.71
N GLY A 54 18.91 -10.16 -1.71
CA GLY A 54 19.40 -9.12 -0.81
C GLY A 54 19.67 -7.79 -1.53
N ALA A 55 18.85 -7.45 -2.53
CA ALA A 55 19.00 -6.25 -3.35
C ALA A 55 18.56 -4.98 -2.60
N GLN A 56 19.31 -4.62 -1.55
CA GLN A 56 18.95 -3.55 -0.62
C GLN A 56 18.82 -2.19 -1.31
N ALA A 57 19.68 -1.89 -2.29
CA ALA A 57 19.62 -0.63 -3.04
C ALA A 57 18.29 -0.44 -3.77
N PHE A 58 17.75 -1.51 -4.37
CA PHE A 58 16.42 -1.48 -5.00
C PHE A 58 15.32 -1.27 -3.95
N MET A 59 15.35 -2.03 -2.84
CA MET A 59 14.34 -1.93 -1.79
C MET A 59 14.34 -0.54 -1.15
N ASP A 60 15.50 0.04 -0.90
CA ASP A 60 15.64 1.41 -0.36
C ASP A 60 15.16 2.47 -1.35
N ALA A 61 15.47 2.31 -2.64
CA ALA A 61 14.99 3.23 -3.67
C ALA A 61 13.46 3.18 -3.80
N TYR A 62 12.87 1.99 -3.79
CA TYR A 62 11.42 1.84 -3.83
C TYR A 62 10.75 2.33 -2.53
N ALA A 63 11.35 2.04 -1.38
CA ALA A 63 10.89 2.51 -0.08
C ALA A 63 10.85 4.03 0.02
N LYS A 64 11.82 4.75 -0.57
CA LYS A 64 11.80 6.21 -0.67
C LYS A 64 10.61 6.73 -1.49
N ARG A 65 10.18 6.01 -2.53
CA ARG A 65 8.99 6.38 -3.31
C ARG A 65 7.71 6.20 -2.49
N VAL A 66 7.61 5.07 -1.77
CA VAL A 66 6.50 4.80 -0.86
C VAL A 66 6.45 5.82 0.29
N ALA A 67 7.61 6.24 0.80
CA ALA A 67 7.71 7.27 1.84
C ALA A 67 7.00 8.58 1.46
N GLY A 68 7.15 9.04 0.22
CA GLY A 68 6.44 10.23 -0.27
C GLY A 68 4.92 10.10 -0.16
N ALA A 69 4.38 8.94 -0.55
CA ALA A 69 2.95 8.65 -0.45
C ALA A 69 2.46 8.60 1.00
N LEU A 70 3.24 7.99 1.89
CA LEU A 70 2.93 7.93 3.32
C LEU A 70 2.97 9.32 3.97
N HIS A 71 3.90 10.18 3.56
CA HIS A 71 3.98 11.55 4.05
C HIS A 71 2.75 12.34 3.62
N LEU A 72 2.34 12.24 2.35
CA LEU A 72 1.11 12.84 1.84
C LEU A 72 -0.12 12.39 2.66
N LEU A 73 -0.28 11.09 2.87
CA LEU A 73 -1.35 10.52 3.69
C LEU A 73 -1.35 11.07 5.12
N THR A 74 -0.16 11.17 5.72
CA THR A 74 -0.01 11.69 7.09
C THR A 74 -0.33 13.17 7.17
N CYS A 75 0.09 13.98 6.20
CA CYS A 75 -0.24 15.40 6.12
C CYS A 75 -1.75 15.65 5.96
N LEU A 76 -2.47 14.77 5.24
CA LEU A 76 -3.90 14.96 4.97
C LEU A 76 -4.80 14.40 6.07
N PHE A 77 -4.45 13.26 6.65
CA PHE A 77 -5.34 12.50 7.53
C PHE A 77 -4.77 12.23 8.92
N ASP A 78 -3.46 12.39 9.12
CA ASP A 78 -2.71 12.02 10.33
C ASP A 78 -3.18 10.70 10.99
N PRO A 79 -3.24 9.58 10.25
CA PRO A 79 -3.87 8.36 10.75
C PRO A 79 -3.00 7.68 11.81
N PRO A 80 -3.55 7.13 12.90
CA PRO A 80 -2.74 6.53 13.97
C PRO A 80 -1.86 5.37 13.50
N SER A 81 -2.19 4.73 12.38
CA SER A 81 -1.42 3.66 11.76
C SER A 81 -1.47 3.73 10.23
N LEU A 82 -0.40 3.27 9.58
CA LEU A 82 -0.23 3.14 8.13
C LEU A 82 0.03 1.68 7.79
N VAL A 83 -0.95 1.01 7.19
CA VAL A 83 -0.84 -0.42 6.84
C VAL A 83 -0.42 -0.58 5.38
N LEU A 84 0.70 -1.25 5.15
CA LEU A 84 1.19 -1.56 3.81
C LEU A 84 0.53 -2.84 3.29
N GLY A 85 -0.44 -2.65 2.40
CA GLY A 85 -1.17 -3.71 1.70
C GLY A 85 -0.70 -3.91 0.25
N GLY A 86 -1.41 -4.79 -0.45
CA GLY A 86 -1.13 -5.10 -1.85
C GLY A 86 -0.03 -6.14 -2.06
N GLU A 87 0.00 -6.70 -3.27
CA GLU A 87 0.84 -7.87 -3.58
C GLU A 87 2.33 -7.56 -3.51
N ILE A 88 2.73 -6.35 -3.89
CA ILE A 88 4.14 -5.91 -3.85
C ILE A 88 4.64 -5.82 -2.41
N ALA A 89 3.90 -5.16 -1.51
CA ALA A 89 4.29 -5.05 -0.10
C ALA A 89 4.32 -6.44 0.56
N ARG A 90 3.33 -7.30 0.26
CA ARG A 90 3.28 -8.68 0.76
C ARG A 90 4.47 -9.51 0.27
N ALA A 91 4.84 -9.39 -1.00
CA ALA A 91 6.01 -10.07 -1.56
C ALA A 91 7.33 -9.62 -0.92
N GLY A 92 7.40 -8.34 -0.52
CA GLY A 92 8.54 -7.78 0.19
C GLY A 92 8.63 -8.20 1.66
N GLY A 93 7.48 -8.51 2.28
CA GLY A 93 7.38 -8.89 3.68
C GLY A 93 8.04 -7.90 4.62
N GLU A 94 8.46 -8.37 5.81
CA GLU A 94 9.06 -7.52 6.83
C GLU A 94 10.34 -6.82 6.35
N THR A 95 11.11 -7.46 5.47
CA THR A 95 12.34 -6.89 4.90
C THR A 95 12.07 -5.59 4.13
N PHE A 96 11.03 -5.58 3.30
CA PHE A 96 10.64 -4.36 2.59
C PHE A 96 10.02 -3.34 3.54
N VAL A 97 9.13 -3.78 4.45
CA VAL A 97 8.51 -2.88 5.43
C VAL A 97 9.56 -2.15 6.27
N GLU A 98 10.62 -2.85 6.69
CA GLU A 98 11.72 -2.24 7.43
C GLU A 98 12.49 -1.21 6.60
N SER A 99 12.58 -1.42 5.29
CA SER A 99 13.16 -0.43 4.37
C SER A 99 12.28 0.83 4.27
N VAL A 100 10.95 0.66 4.29
CA VAL A 100 10.00 1.79 4.36
C VAL A 100 10.07 2.51 5.71
N ARG A 101 10.21 1.78 6.83
CA ARG A 101 10.38 2.37 8.16
C ARG A 101 11.66 3.20 8.23
N ARG A 102 12.79 2.67 7.74
CA ARG A 102 14.04 3.45 7.66
C ARG A 102 13.91 4.71 6.80
N ALA A 103 13.17 4.63 5.70
CA ALA A 103 12.90 5.78 4.84
C ALA A 103 11.96 6.81 5.50
N ASN A 104 11.20 6.42 6.53
CA ASN A 104 10.25 7.25 7.27
C ASN A 104 10.48 7.14 8.78
N ALA A 105 11.70 7.43 9.26
CA ALA A 105 12.08 7.17 10.65
C ALA A 105 11.11 7.78 11.70
N SER A 106 10.54 8.96 11.43
CA SER A 106 9.56 9.60 12.31
C SER A 106 8.19 8.91 12.37
N LEU A 107 7.88 8.05 11.40
CA LEU A 107 6.62 7.30 11.30
C LEU A 107 6.83 5.78 11.49
N ALA A 108 8.04 5.33 11.80
CA ALA A 108 8.42 3.92 11.79
C ALA A 108 7.46 3.04 12.62
N GLU A 109 7.09 3.49 13.81
CA GLU A 109 6.19 2.76 14.72
C GLU A 109 4.74 2.69 14.23
N ARG A 110 4.34 3.62 13.34
CA ARG A 110 2.99 3.66 12.74
C ARG A 110 2.89 2.74 11.52
N ILE A 111 4.01 2.29 10.95
CA ILE A 111 4.05 1.53 9.70
C ILE A 111 4.00 0.03 9.99
N LEU A 112 2.91 -0.60 9.53
CA LEU A 112 2.59 -2.00 9.78
C LEU A 112 2.47 -2.79 8.47
N PRO A 113 2.92 -4.05 8.40
CA PRO A 113 2.51 -4.94 7.32
C PRO A 113 1.01 -5.25 7.44
N SER A 114 0.36 -5.51 6.31
CA SER A 114 -0.99 -6.10 6.35
C SER A 114 -0.96 -7.46 7.05
N ALA A 115 -1.85 -7.64 8.03
CA ALA A 115 -2.08 -8.93 8.70
C ALA A 115 -3.13 -9.80 8.00
N VAL A 116 -3.79 -9.27 6.96
CA VAL A 116 -4.81 -10.02 6.21
C VAL A 116 -4.12 -10.84 5.14
N TYR A 117 -4.15 -12.16 5.32
CA TYR A 117 -3.68 -13.14 4.35
C TYR A 117 -4.83 -13.60 3.44
N GLY A 118 -4.52 -13.91 2.18
CA GLY A 118 -5.51 -14.32 1.19
C GLY A 118 -6.13 -13.13 0.45
N ASP A 119 -7.36 -13.29 0.00
CA ASP A 119 -8.09 -12.25 -0.72
C ASP A 119 -8.74 -11.28 0.26
N ALA A 120 -7.99 -10.23 0.62
CA ALA A 120 -8.46 -9.19 1.52
C ALA A 120 -9.71 -8.47 1.00
N VAL A 121 -9.92 -8.41 -0.33
CA VAL A 121 -11.10 -7.82 -0.94
C VAL A 121 -12.31 -8.71 -0.68
N ALA A 122 -12.22 -10.00 -0.98
CA ALA A 122 -13.30 -10.95 -0.73
C ALA A 122 -13.66 -11.04 0.76
N ILE A 123 -12.66 -11.07 1.64
CA ILE A 123 -12.87 -11.04 3.10
C ILE A 123 -13.60 -9.76 3.51
N GLY A 124 -13.18 -8.60 3.00
CA GLY A 124 -13.82 -7.32 3.30
C GLY A 124 -15.28 -7.27 2.82
N VAL A 125 -15.58 -7.81 1.63
CA VAL A 125 -16.96 -7.89 1.12
C VAL A 125 -17.84 -8.74 2.02
N LEU A 126 -17.34 -9.90 2.49
CA LEU A 126 -18.08 -10.76 3.42
C LEU A 126 -18.35 -10.07 4.75
N ASP A 127 -17.36 -9.35 5.30
CA ASP A 127 -17.51 -8.61 6.56
C ASP A 127 -18.54 -7.47 6.43
N LEU A 128 -18.48 -6.70 5.34
CA LEU A 128 -19.46 -5.66 5.01
C LEU A 128 -20.88 -6.23 4.89
N ALA A 129 -21.04 -7.33 4.14
CA ALA A 129 -22.33 -7.99 3.97
C ALA A 129 -22.88 -8.54 5.29
N TYR A 130 -22.00 -9.11 6.13
CA TYR A 130 -22.39 -9.61 7.44
C TYR A 130 -22.82 -8.47 8.39
N ALA A 131 -22.05 -7.38 8.45
CA ALA A 131 -22.36 -6.23 9.29
C ALA A 131 -23.70 -5.59 8.91
N ASP A 132 -23.96 -5.42 7.61
CA ASP A 132 -25.22 -4.91 7.08
C ASP A 132 -26.39 -5.84 7.40
N LEU A 133 -26.25 -7.16 7.18
CA LEU A 133 -27.29 -8.13 7.51
C LEU A 133 -27.61 -8.13 9.00
N LYS A 134 -26.57 -8.09 9.85
CA LYS A 134 -26.73 -8.03 11.31
C LYS A 134 -27.51 -6.79 11.72
N GLY A 135 -27.19 -5.62 11.16
CA GLY A 135 -27.94 -4.38 11.41
C GLY A 135 -29.43 -4.54 11.10
N ARG A 136 -29.75 -4.97 9.88
CA ARG A 136 -31.14 -5.16 9.43
C ARG A 136 -31.93 -6.16 10.29
N VAL A 137 -31.29 -7.26 10.70
CA VAL A 137 -31.94 -8.27 11.55
C VAL A 137 -32.25 -7.71 12.94
N LEU A 138 -31.31 -6.95 13.53
CA LEU A 138 -31.52 -6.33 14.84
C LEU A 138 -32.62 -5.27 14.78
N ASP A 139 -32.62 -4.42 13.75
CA ASP A 139 -33.65 -3.40 13.54
C ASP A 139 -35.05 -4.02 13.36
N ALA A 140 -35.14 -5.15 12.66
CA ALA A 140 -36.41 -5.87 12.47
C ALA A 140 -36.89 -6.58 13.75
N ALA A 141 -35.99 -7.02 14.62
CA ALA A 141 -36.31 -7.77 15.84
C ALA A 141 -36.63 -6.87 17.05
N LEU A 142 -36.17 -5.62 17.05
CA LEU A 142 -36.40 -4.62 18.10
C LEU A 142 -37.08 -3.38 17.50
N PRO A 143 -38.35 -3.46 17.08
CA PRO A 143 -39.07 -2.27 16.65
C PRO A 143 -39.08 -1.26 17.79
N GLU A 144 -38.73 0.00 17.51
CA GLU A 144 -38.75 1.09 18.49
C GLU A 144 -40.09 1.07 19.23
N ALA A 145 -40.04 1.00 20.56
CA ALA A 145 -41.23 1.05 21.40
C ALA A 145 -41.88 2.44 21.21
N GLN A 146 -42.98 2.46 20.45
CA GLN A 146 -43.88 3.62 20.31
C GLN A 146 -44.56 3.95 21.65
#